data_AF-A0A1F6VCK7-F1
#
_entry.id   AF-A0A1F6VCK7-F1
#
_cell.length_a   1.000
_cell.length_b   1.000
_cell.length_c   1.000
_cell.angle_alpha   90.00
_cell.angle_beta   90.00
_cell.angle_gamma   90.00
#
_symmetry.space_group_name_H-M   'P 1'
#
loop_
_entity.id
_entity.type
_entity.pdbx_description
1 polymer ?
#
loop_
_entity_poly.entity_id
_entity_poly.type
_entity_poly.pdbx_seq_one_letter_code
_entity_poly.pdbx_strand_id
1 'polypeptide(L)'
;MQTTESKVVLFADLLGFAALTEAHLVDLNLIKASDRPLAGNIETLLASQDNPLTRTFTCFHRSLKATIELAQMQHPLTAITFSDSAFIATPHFFQAVNVAVDFLKYLLPQRIPVRIGIAYGSFAAVRFRSDIMLDGGDHAAHFLGTGVVRSHATESCGIKGLRILLHPSVEQLLNDTVHNPQRSNRDQIRYVECSEEERNNTVGVRYEIDYWRFKSTAEADAWRALQNMWDTAPQIAVKHYQATAEAINRMRVGHGEPPLNNLRRRTLPRSDA
;
A
#
# COMPACT_ATOMS: atom_id res chain seq x y z
N MET A 1 23.13 -7.80 26.10
CA MET A 1 22.70 -7.52 24.72
C MET A 1 21.18 -7.43 24.71
N GLN A 2 20.61 -6.31 24.31
CA GLN A 2 19.17 -6.23 24.07
C GLN A 2 18.90 -6.92 22.73
N THR A 3 18.24 -8.08 22.76
CA THR A 3 17.81 -8.76 21.54
C THR A 3 16.70 -7.95 20.88
N THR A 4 16.95 -7.43 19.68
CA THR A 4 15.91 -6.78 18.88
C THR A 4 14.80 -7.78 18.60
N GLU A 5 13.57 -7.43 18.97
CA GLU A 5 12.39 -8.25 18.75
C GLU A 5 12.13 -8.40 17.24
N SER A 6 11.71 -9.58 16.81
CA SER A 6 11.27 -9.78 15.43
C SER A 6 9.85 -9.25 15.26
N LYS A 7 9.65 -8.46 14.22
CA LYS A 7 8.37 -7.85 13.85
C LYS A 7 8.04 -8.19 12.40
N VAL A 8 6.78 -8.02 12.05
CA VAL A 8 6.35 -7.96 10.66
C VAL A 8 6.37 -6.50 10.23
N VAL A 9 7.16 -6.19 9.23
CA VAL A 9 7.35 -4.84 8.72
C VAL A 9 6.73 -4.77 7.33
N LEU A 10 5.84 -3.80 7.14
CA LEU A 10 5.37 -3.40 5.82
C LEU A 10 6.07 -2.12 5.39
N PHE A 11 6.43 -2.06 4.11
CA PHE A 11 6.90 -0.87 3.43
C PHE A 11 5.92 -0.55 2.31
N ALA A 12 5.37 0.66 2.30
CA ALA A 12 4.45 1.13 1.27
C ALA A 12 5.08 2.31 0.53
N ASP A 13 4.98 2.30 -0.80
CA ASP A 13 5.52 3.34 -1.68
C ASP A 13 4.46 3.83 -2.66
N LEU A 14 4.41 5.15 -2.86
CA LEU A 14 3.54 5.82 -3.82
C LEU A 14 4.20 5.84 -5.20
N LEU A 15 3.67 5.01 -6.11
CA LEU A 15 4.22 4.83 -7.44
C LEU A 15 4.09 6.10 -8.29
N GLY A 16 5.19 6.52 -8.90
CA GLY A 16 5.22 7.67 -9.81
C GLY A 16 5.25 9.04 -9.11
N PHE A 17 5.45 9.08 -7.79
CA PHE A 17 5.50 10.32 -7.03
C PHE A 17 6.60 11.29 -7.52
N ALA A 18 7.79 10.78 -7.84
CA ALA A 18 8.89 11.60 -8.38
C ALA A 18 8.47 12.34 -9.67
N ALA A 19 7.94 11.62 -10.65
CA ALA A 19 7.45 12.21 -11.90
C ALA A 19 6.29 13.20 -11.66
N LEU A 20 5.41 12.90 -10.70
CA LEU A 20 4.32 13.79 -10.32
C LEU A 20 4.84 15.09 -9.70
N THR A 21 5.90 15.00 -8.88
CA THR A 21 6.54 16.14 -8.21
C THR A 21 7.32 17.01 -9.18
N GLU A 22 8.01 16.43 -10.15
CA GLU A 22 8.72 17.17 -11.21
C GLU A 22 7.75 17.90 -12.16
N ALA A 23 6.56 17.33 -12.39
CA ALA A 23 5.59 17.88 -13.33
C ALA A 23 4.69 18.98 -12.76
N HIS A 24 4.61 19.16 -11.43
CA HIS A 24 3.67 20.08 -10.79
C HIS A 24 4.33 20.92 -9.71
N LEU A 25 3.94 22.19 -9.61
CA LEU A 25 4.43 23.08 -8.57
C LEU A 25 3.91 22.66 -7.18
N VAL A 26 4.80 22.75 -6.19
CA VAL A 26 4.46 22.53 -4.78
C VAL A 26 3.73 23.75 -4.24
N ASP A 27 2.43 23.59 -3.99
CA ASP A 27 1.64 24.60 -3.29
C ASP A 27 1.53 24.25 -1.80
N LEU A 28 2.41 24.85 -1.00
CA LEU A 28 2.46 24.64 0.45
C LEU A 28 1.19 25.10 1.17
N ASN A 29 0.49 26.10 0.64
CA ASN A 29 -0.72 26.63 1.26
C ASN A 29 -1.88 25.64 1.09
N LEU A 30 -2.01 25.03 -0.09
CA LEU A 30 -3.01 23.99 -0.34
C LEU A 30 -2.73 22.72 0.47
N ILE A 31 -1.46 22.30 0.58
CA ILE A 31 -1.08 21.15 1.41
C ILE A 31 -1.47 21.40 2.88
N LYS A 32 -1.06 22.56 3.44
CA LYS A 32 -1.39 22.92 4.83
C LYS A 32 -2.89 23.07 5.09
N ALA A 33 -3.64 23.62 4.13
CA ALA A 33 -5.10 23.75 4.24
C ALA A 33 -5.77 22.37 4.24
N SER A 34 -5.25 21.42 3.46
CA SER A 34 -5.79 20.06 3.35
C SER A 34 -5.62 19.20 4.61
N ASP A 35 -4.62 19.55 5.45
CA ASP A 35 -4.40 18.97 6.78
C ASP A 35 -5.35 19.54 7.86
N ARG A 36 -6.02 20.68 7.57
CA ARG A 36 -6.96 21.34 8.48
C ARG A 36 -8.31 21.61 7.78
N PRO A 37 -9.05 20.55 7.38
CA PRO A 37 -10.26 20.71 6.57
C PRO A 37 -11.37 21.53 7.24
N LEU A 38 -11.35 21.67 8.58
CA LEU A 38 -12.32 22.47 9.34
C LEU A 38 -11.87 23.91 9.62
N ALA A 39 -10.63 24.28 9.27
CA ALA A 39 -10.09 25.63 9.50
C ALA A 39 -9.84 26.42 8.20
N GLY A 40 -10.05 25.80 7.03
CA GLY A 40 -9.84 26.41 5.73
C GLY A 40 -11.15 26.85 5.05
N ASN A 41 -11.06 27.86 4.18
CA ASN A 41 -12.16 28.23 3.29
C ASN A 41 -12.47 27.09 2.31
N ILE A 42 -13.76 26.85 2.06
CA ILE A 42 -14.26 25.80 1.14
C ILE A 42 -13.63 25.93 -0.26
N GLU A 43 -13.38 27.15 -0.72
CA GLU A 43 -12.70 27.45 -1.99
C GLU A 43 -11.26 26.90 -2.04
N THR A 44 -10.52 26.97 -0.94
CA THR A 44 -9.16 26.43 -0.84
C THR A 44 -9.16 24.89 -0.88
N LEU A 45 -10.19 24.26 -0.31
CA LEU A 45 -10.38 22.82 -0.34
C LEU A 45 -10.77 22.32 -1.73
N LEU A 46 -11.58 23.09 -2.48
CA LEU A 46 -11.90 22.81 -3.88
C LEU A 46 -10.68 23.00 -4.80
N ALA A 47 -9.93 24.10 -4.66
CA ALA A 47 -8.71 24.34 -5.42
C ALA A 47 -7.62 23.28 -5.18
N SER A 48 -7.55 22.69 -3.98
CA SER A 48 -6.64 21.57 -3.69
C SER A 48 -6.91 20.30 -4.51
N GLN A 49 -8.11 20.16 -5.09
CA GLN A 49 -8.44 19.04 -5.97
C GLN A 49 -7.90 19.21 -7.40
N ASP A 50 -7.59 20.44 -7.82
CA ASP A 50 -7.15 20.75 -9.19
C ASP A 50 -5.66 20.48 -9.41
N ASN A 51 -4.83 20.50 -8.36
CA ASN A 51 -3.42 20.12 -8.44
C ASN A 51 -3.25 18.61 -8.16
N PRO A 52 -2.85 17.79 -9.16
CA PRO A 52 -2.69 16.35 -9.00
C PRO A 52 -1.66 15.94 -7.94
N LEU A 53 -0.57 16.72 -7.78
CA LEU A 53 0.45 16.48 -6.76
C LEU A 53 -0.14 16.66 -5.35
N THR A 54 -0.74 17.82 -5.08
CA THR A 54 -1.36 18.12 -3.79
C THR A 54 -2.41 17.09 -3.43
N ARG A 55 -3.33 16.81 -4.37
CA ARG A 55 -4.37 15.80 -4.16
C ARG A 55 -3.78 14.43 -3.83
N THR A 56 -2.81 13.97 -4.60
CA THR A 56 -2.22 12.63 -4.41
C THR A 56 -1.50 12.53 -3.07
N PHE A 57 -0.68 13.52 -2.75
CA PHE A 57 0.05 13.61 -1.48
C PHE A 57 -0.92 13.63 -0.28
N THR A 58 -1.89 14.54 -0.29
CA THR A 58 -2.88 14.65 0.79
C THR A 58 -3.70 13.38 0.95
N CYS A 59 -4.20 12.80 -0.15
CA CYS A 59 -4.99 11.56 -0.10
C CYS A 59 -4.17 10.40 0.46
N PHE A 60 -2.91 10.26 0.04
CA PHE A 60 -2.00 9.25 0.57
C PHE A 60 -1.82 9.39 2.09
N HIS A 61 -1.42 10.57 2.56
CA HIS A 61 -1.16 10.81 3.99
C HIS A 61 -2.42 10.73 4.84
N ARG A 62 -3.56 11.22 4.34
CA ARG A 62 -4.85 11.14 5.05
C ARG A 62 -5.30 9.69 5.20
N SER A 63 -5.22 8.89 4.12
CA SER A 63 -5.56 7.47 4.16
C SER A 63 -4.59 6.67 5.04
N LEU A 64 -3.30 7.00 5.00
CA LEU A 64 -2.28 6.37 5.84
C LEU A 64 -2.55 6.64 7.31
N LYS A 65 -2.80 7.91 7.67
CA LYS A 65 -3.15 8.33 9.03
C LYS A 65 -4.39 7.62 9.54
N ALA A 66 -5.48 7.61 8.76
CA ALA A 66 -6.72 6.93 9.13
C ALA A 66 -6.52 5.42 9.35
N THR A 67 -5.71 4.78 8.50
CA THR A 67 -5.40 3.34 8.63
C THR A 67 -4.58 3.06 9.90
N ILE A 68 -3.57 3.91 10.18
CA ILE A 68 -2.75 3.81 11.39
C ILE A 68 -3.60 3.99 12.64
N GLU A 69 -4.44 5.03 12.69
CA GLU A 69 -5.31 5.31 13.84
C GLU A 69 -6.26 4.14 14.11
N LEU A 70 -6.88 3.58 13.07
CA LEU A 70 -7.76 2.41 13.20
C LEU A 70 -7.00 1.17 13.72
N ALA A 71 -5.81 0.92 13.20
CA ALA A 71 -4.99 -0.22 13.62
C ALA A 71 -4.47 -0.08 15.06
N GLN A 72 -4.11 1.15 15.48
CA GLN A 72 -3.67 1.45 16.85
C GLN A 72 -4.79 1.24 17.88
N MET A 73 -6.06 1.34 17.50
CA MET A 73 -7.17 0.98 18.38
C MET A 73 -7.24 -0.53 18.67
N GLN A 74 -6.63 -1.37 17.82
CA GLN A 74 -6.72 -2.83 17.89
C GLN A 74 -5.44 -3.48 18.41
N HIS A 75 -4.27 -2.91 18.10
CA HIS A 75 -2.98 -3.48 18.47
C HIS A 75 -1.84 -2.44 18.46
N PRO A 76 -0.75 -2.68 19.21
CA PRO A 76 0.43 -1.83 19.12
C PRO A 76 1.08 -1.93 17.74
N LEU A 77 1.57 -0.79 17.24
CA LEU A 77 2.38 -0.69 16.02
C LEU A 77 3.32 0.50 16.11
N THR A 78 4.34 0.51 15.27
CA THR A 78 5.20 1.69 15.04
C THR A 78 5.14 2.05 13.57
N ALA A 79 4.76 3.29 13.26
CA ALA A 79 4.71 3.82 11.91
C ALA A 79 5.74 4.94 11.75
N ILE A 80 6.48 4.91 10.65
CA ILE A 80 7.43 5.95 10.26
C ILE A 80 7.13 6.33 8.82
N THR A 81 6.68 7.56 8.63
CA THR A 81 6.24 8.07 7.34
C THR A 81 7.30 9.00 6.76
N PHE A 82 7.55 8.84 5.47
CA PHE A 82 8.43 9.67 4.63
C PHE A 82 7.60 10.25 3.50
N SER A 83 8.12 11.30 2.84
CA SER A 83 7.49 12.03 1.73
C SER A 83 6.37 11.26 1.01
N ASP A 84 6.72 10.14 0.39
CA ASP A 84 5.88 9.32 -0.48
C ASP A 84 5.80 7.84 -0.06
N SER A 85 6.34 7.52 1.11
CA SER A 85 6.46 6.13 1.57
C SER A 85 6.29 6.00 3.07
N ALA A 86 6.08 4.79 3.55
CA ALA A 86 5.93 4.53 4.98
C ALA A 86 6.42 3.13 5.37
N PHE A 87 7.02 3.03 6.55
CA PHE A 87 7.27 1.77 7.25
C PHE A 87 6.27 1.62 8.38
N ILE A 88 5.63 0.48 8.49
CA ILE A 88 4.79 0.13 9.65
C ILE A 88 5.22 -1.25 10.17
N ALA A 89 5.58 -1.31 11.46
CA ALA A 89 5.98 -2.53 12.14
C ALA A 89 4.88 -2.99 13.10
N THR A 90 4.45 -4.24 12.96
CA THR A 90 3.45 -4.90 13.80
C THR A 90 4.02 -6.16 14.47
N PRO A 91 3.48 -6.57 15.63
CA PRO A 91 3.83 -7.86 16.24
C PRO A 91 3.50 -9.07 15.36
N HIS A 92 2.32 -9.08 14.74
CA HIS A 92 1.80 -10.26 14.05
C HIS A 92 1.55 -10.03 12.55
N PHE A 93 1.56 -11.11 11.78
CA PHE A 93 1.44 -11.07 10.32
C PHE A 93 0.05 -10.63 9.86
N PHE A 94 -1.01 -11.18 10.46
CA PHE A 94 -2.39 -10.76 10.16
C PHE A 94 -2.63 -9.25 10.38
N GLN A 95 -1.96 -8.65 11.37
CA GLN A 95 -2.04 -7.22 11.64
C GLN A 95 -1.44 -6.39 10.50
N ALA A 96 -0.24 -6.76 10.03
CA ALA A 96 0.40 -6.07 8.91
C ALA A 96 -0.42 -6.23 7.61
N VAL A 97 -0.97 -7.42 7.38
CA VAL A 97 -1.83 -7.69 6.21
C VAL A 97 -3.11 -6.85 6.27
N ASN A 98 -3.78 -6.79 7.42
CA ASN A 98 -5.00 -5.99 7.57
C ASN A 98 -4.72 -4.51 7.30
N VAL A 99 -3.65 -3.96 7.89
CA VAL A 99 -3.19 -2.58 7.62
C VAL A 99 -2.95 -2.37 6.12
N ALA A 100 -2.21 -3.26 5.47
CA ALA A 100 -1.86 -3.13 4.06
C ALA A 100 -3.10 -3.21 3.14
N VAL A 101 -4.01 -4.15 3.41
CA VAL A 101 -5.24 -4.33 2.65
C VAL A 101 -6.17 -3.14 2.81
N ASP A 102 -6.40 -2.67 4.03
CA ASP A 102 -7.26 -1.51 4.29
C ASP A 102 -6.68 -0.26 3.64
N PHE A 103 -5.37 -0.04 3.76
CA PHE A 103 -4.69 1.09 3.14
C PHE A 103 -4.86 1.09 1.62
N LEU A 104 -4.58 -0.04 0.96
CA LEU A 104 -4.71 -0.14 -0.51
C LEU A 104 -6.17 -0.02 -0.97
N LYS A 105 -7.13 -0.55 -0.19
CA LYS A 105 -8.57 -0.41 -0.47
C LYS A 105 -9.08 1.03 -0.34
N TYR A 106 -8.48 1.84 0.55
CA TYR A 106 -8.81 3.27 0.60
C TYR A 106 -8.24 4.04 -0.58
N LEU A 107 -7.03 3.69 -1.01
CA LEU A 107 -6.30 4.44 -2.05
C LEU A 107 -6.78 4.13 -3.47
N LEU A 108 -7.15 2.89 -3.76
CA LEU A 108 -7.50 2.47 -5.11
C LEU A 108 -8.71 3.24 -5.69
N PRO A 109 -9.86 3.38 -4.97
CA PRO A 109 -10.97 4.20 -5.45
C PRO A 109 -10.61 5.69 -5.62
N GLN A 110 -9.67 6.19 -4.82
CA GLN A 110 -9.15 7.56 -4.90
C GLN A 110 -8.18 7.76 -6.07
N ARG A 111 -7.84 6.69 -6.80
CA ARG A 111 -6.89 6.65 -7.93
C ARG A 111 -5.45 6.96 -7.51
N ILE A 112 -5.06 6.46 -6.33
CA ILE A 112 -3.72 6.64 -5.80
C ILE A 112 -2.95 5.32 -5.92
N PRO A 113 -1.90 5.24 -6.76
CA PRO A 113 -1.20 3.98 -7.01
C PRO A 113 -0.14 3.70 -5.96
N VAL A 114 -0.34 2.67 -5.14
CA VAL A 114 0.61 2.23 -4.11
C VAL A 114 1.00 0.78 -4.31
N ARG A 115 2.25 0.46 -3.99
CA ARG A 115 2.75 -0.91 -3.87
C ARG A 115 3.32 -1.12 -2.47
N ILE A 116 3.09 -2.31 -1.92
CA ILE A 116 3.43 -2.65 -0.54
C ILE A 116 4.26 -3.94 -0.55
N GLY A 117 5.38 -3.94 0.16
CA GLY A 117 6.15 -5.14 0.50
C GLY A 117 6.04 -5.46 1.98
N ILE A 118 5.79 -6.73 2.32
CA ILE A 118 5.69 -7.21 3.71
C ILE A 118 6.80 -8.22 3.98
N ALA A 119 7.53 -8.04 5.07
CA ALA A 119 8.60 -8.94 5.48
C ALA A 119 8.62 -9.19 6.99
N TYR A 120 9.16 -10.34 7.39
CA TYR A 120 9.47 -10.66 8.78
C TYR A 120 10.96 -10.52 9.07
N GLY A 121 11.31 -9.91 10.20
CA GLY A 121 12.67 -9.74 10.66
C GLY A 121 12.78 -8.80 11.86
N SER A 122 14.01 -8.46 12.25
CA SER A 122 14.25 -7.49 13.32
C SER A 122 13.78 -6.08 12.92
N PHE A 123 13.31 -5.33 13.91
CA PHE A 123 12.97 -3.91 13.78
C PHE A 123 13.25 -3.19 15.09
N ALA A 124 13.92 -2.04 15.03
CA ALA A 124 14.15 -1.17 16.18
C ALA A 124 14.03 0.29 15.76
N ALA A 125 13.14 1.03 16.42
CA ALA A 125 13.11 2.49 16.40
C ALA A 125 14.08 3.00 17.47
N VAL A 126 15.17 3.64 17.04
CA VAL A 126 16.30 4.01 17.91
C VAL A 126 16.11 5.41 18.50
N ARG A 127 15.82 6.39 17.64
CA ARG A 127 15.74 7.80 18.05
C ARG A 127 14.94 8.61 17.06
N PHE A 128 14.20 9.59 17.56
CA PHE A 128 13.70 10.71 16.79
C PHE A 128 14.43 11.98 17.22
N ARG A 129 14.93 12.77 16.26
CA ARG A 129 15.53 14.08 16.49
C ARG A 129 14.84 15.10 15.60
N SER A 130 14.49 16.23 16.18
CA SER A 130 13.99 17.41 15.46
C SER A 130 14.73 18.61 16.03
N ASP A 131 15.59 19.22 15.23
CA ASP A 131 16.29 20.45 15.56
C ASP A 131 15.87 21.50 14.54
N ILE A 132 15.12 22.52 14.95
CA ILE A 132 14.57 23.54 14.06
C ILE A 132 15.27 24.86 14.41
N MET A 133 16.13 25.32 13.51
CA MET A 133 16.75 26.65 13.54
C MET A 133 15.99 27.61 12.60
N LEU A 134 16.27 28.91 12.73
CA LEU A 134 15.54 29.97 12.02
C LEU A 134 15.60 29.80 10.48
N ASP A 135 16.75 29.33 9.96
CA ASP A 135 17.05 29.21 8.52
C ASP A 135 17.36 27.76 8.09
N GLY A 136 17.07 26.78 8.93
CA GLY A 136 17.37 25.38 8.64
C GLY A 136 16.88 24.45 9.74
N GLY A 137 16.68 23.18 9.43
CA GLY A 137 16.28 22.21 10.42
C GLY A 137 16.76 20.82 10.06
N ASP A 138 17.07 20.04 11.08
CA ASP A 138 17.38 18.62 10.97
C ASP A 138 16.25 17.80 11.60
N HIS A 139 15.58 17.01 10.77
CA HIS A 139 14.57 16.05 11.18
C HIS A 139 15.07 14.65 10.83
N ALA A 140 15.33 13.83 11.86
CA ALA A 140 15.87 12.50 11.69
C ALA A 140 15.07 11.46 12.48
N ALA A 141 14.54 10.45 11.78
CA ALA A 141 14.00 9.24 12.38
C ALA A 141 15.01 8.10 12.16
N HIS A 142 15.65 7.65 13.24
CA HIS A 142 16.60 6.53 13.19
C HIS A 142 15.88 5.24 13.53
N PHE A 143 15.85 4.33 12.57
CA PHE A 143 15.33 2.98 12.74
C PHE A 143 16.12 2.03 11.84
N LEU A 144 16.19 0.77 12.25
CA LEU A 144 16.94 -0.25 11.50
C LEU A 144 16.41 -1.65 11.81
N GLY A 145 16.79 -2.58 10.95
CA GLY A 145 16.52 -3.99 11.15
C GLY A 145 16.38 -4.74 9.84
N THR A 146 16.47 -6.07 9.91
CA THR A 146 16.33 -6.93 8.73
C THR A 146 14.92 -6.88 8.14
N GLY A 147 13.89 -6.62 8.95
CA GLY A 147 12.53 -6.42 8.48
C GLY A 147 12.40 -5.21 7.55
N VAL A 148 13.07 -4.10 7.88
CA VAL A 148 13.09 -2.86 7.07
C VAL A 148 13.70 -3.12 5.69
N VAL A 149 14.88 -3.74 5.66
CA VAL A 149 15.60 -4.02 4.41
C VAL A 149 14.78 -4.98 3.52
N ARG A 150 14.24 -6.04 4.10
CA ARG A 150 13.48 -7.06 3.38
C ARG A 150 12.15 -6.54 2.84
N SER A 151 11.41 -5.71 3.60
CA SER A 151 10.13 -5.17 3.13
C SER A 151 10.34 -4.19 1.97
N HIS A 152 11.36 -3.33 2.06
CA HIS A 152 11.77 -2.47 0.95
C HIS A 152 12.21 -3.29 -0.28
N ALA A 153 13.08 -4.28 -0.10
CA ALA A 153 13.51 -5.15 -1.20
C ALA A 153 12.32 -5.85 -1.88
N THR A 154 11.32 -6.28 -1.10
CA THR A 154 10.10 -6.94 -1.59
C THR A 154 9.25 -6.02 -2.44
N GLU A 155 9.05 -4.76 -2.02
CA GLU A 155 8.38 -3.74 -2.82
C GLU A 155 9.15 -3.52 -4.14
N SER A 156 10.47 -3.42 -4.05
CA SER A 156 11.37 -3.09 -5.16
C SER A 156 11.84 -4.29 -5.99
N CYS A 157 11.26 -5.48 -5.82
CA CYS A 157 11.76 -6.74 -6.42
C CYS A 157 11.58 -6.84 -7.94
N GLY A 158 10.91 -5.87 -8.56
CA GLY A 158 10.69 -5.80 -10.00
C GLY A 158 9.28 -6.18 -10.45
N ILE A 159 8.50 -6.88 -9.62
CA ILE A 159 7.08 -7.18 -9.87
C ILE A 159 6.30 -5.87 -10.01
N LYS A 160 5.49 -5.77 -11.06
CA LYS A 160 4.79 -4.53 -11.44
C LYS A 160 3.37 -4.48 -10.89
N GLY A 161 2.85 -3.25 -10.81
CA GLY A 161 1.48 -2.95 -10.43
C GLY A 161 1.28 -2.54 -8.98
N LEU A 162 0.02 -2.33 -8.63
CA LEU A 162 -0.46 -1.95 -7.30
C LEU A 162 -0.69 -3.25 -6.53
N ARG A 163 0.27 -3.67 -5.72
CA ARG A 163 0.34 -5.03 -5.16
C ARG A 163 0.68 -5.01 -3.69
N ILE A 164 0.36 -6.09 -2.99
CA ILE A 164 0.84 -6.37 -1.64
C ILE A 164 1.65 -7.67 -1.71
N LEU A 165 2.97 -7.54 -1.75
CA LEU A 165 3.91 -8.62 -2.01
C LEU A 165 4.50 -9.17 -0.71
N LEU A 166 4.76 -10.46 -0.67
CA LEU A 166 5.26 -11.16 0.51
C LEU A 166 6.72 -11.60 0.32
N HIS A 167 7.60 -11.14 1.22
CA HIS A 167 8.97 -11.62 1.29
C HIS A 167 9.00 -13.10 1.71
N PRO A 168 9.95 -13.93 1.22
CA PRO A 168 10.08 -15.33 1.66
C PRO A 168 10.17 -15.53 3.18
N SER A 169 10.66 -14.53 3.92
CA SER A 169 10.74 -14.61 5.38
C SER A 169 9.38 -14.66 6.10
N VAL A 170 8.26 -14.31 5.44
CA VAL A 170 6.93 -14.45 6.03
C VAL A 170 6.28 -15.81 5.75
N GLU A 171 6.86 -16.66 4.89
CA GLU A 171 6.22 -17.92 4.47
C GLU A 171 5.97 -18.86 5.66
N GLN A 172 6.92 -18.92 6.60
CA GLN A 172 6.74 -19.68 7.84
C GLN A 172 5.57 -19.16 8.69
N LEU A 173 5.21 -17.88 8.56
CA LEU A 173 4.13 -17.26 9.32
C LEU A 173 2.74 -17.54 8.73
N LEU A 174 2.66 -18.04 7.50
CA LEU A 174 1.40 -18.36 6.84
C LEU A 174 0.65 -19.47 7.56
N ASN A 175 1.39 -20.40 8.17
CA ASN A 175 0.84 -21.55 8.91
C ASN A 175 1.00 -21.41 10.44
N ASP A 176 1.61 -20.33 10.90
CA ASP A 176 1.80 -20.06 12.33
C ASP A 176 0.50 -19.52 12.94
N THR A 177 -0.02 -20.19 13.97
CA THR A 177 -1.33 -19.85 14.57
C THR A 177 -1.31 -18.56 15.39
N VAL A 178 -0.14 -18.08 15.80
CA VAL A 178 0.03 -16.79 16.50
C VAL A 178 0.03 -15.65 15.49
N HIS A 179 0.73 -15.82 14.38
CA HIS A 179 0.87 -14.82 13.33
C HIS A 179 -0.27 -14.82 12.30
N ASN A 180 -0.97 -15.94 12.12
CA ASN A 180 -2.13 -16.12 11.25
C ASN A 180 -3.22 -16.96 11.93
N PRO A 181 -3.92 -16.42 12.94
CA PRO A 181 -4.90 -17.17 13.71
C PRO A 181 -6.12 -17.52 12.84
N GLN A 182 -6.43 -18.81 12.72
CA GLN A 182 -7.60 -19.30 11.97
C GLN A 182 -8.90 -19.20 12.80
N ARG A 183 -9.24 -17.98 13.25
CA ARG A 183 -10.42 -17.74 14.09
C ARG A 183 -11.73 -17.87 13.31
N SER A 184 -11.73 -17.55 12.03
CA SER A 184 -12.85 -17.78 11.12
C SER A 184 -12.40 -17.81 9.65
N ASN A 185 -13.19 -18.41 8.76
CA ASN A 185 -12.95 -18.35 7.30
C ASN A 185 -12.93 -16.91 6.74
N ARG A 186 -13.49 -15.94 7.47
CA ARG A 186 -13.46 -14.52 7.09
C ARG A 186 -12.14 -13.84 7.50
N ASP A 187 -11.54 -14.29 8.60
CA ASP A 187 -10.32 -13.71 9.17
C ASP A 187 -9.04 -14.38 8.65
N GLN A 188 -9.16 -15.51 7.95
CA GLN A 188 -8.02 -16.17 7.32
C GLN A 188 -7.43 -15.27 6.23
N ILE A 189 -6.14 -14.99 6.36
CA ILE A 189 -5.36 -14.31 5.33
C ILE A 189 -5.39 -15.17 4.07
N ARG A 190 -5.89 -14.61 2.98
CA ARG A 190 -5.75 -15.20 1.65
C ARG A 190 -4.56 -14.59 0.94
N TYR A 191 -3.88 -15.44 0.21
CA TYR A 191 -2.76 -15.11 -0.64
C TYR A 191 -2.87 -15.94 -1.91
N VAL A 192 -2.28 -15.45 -2.98
CA VAL A 192 -2.20 -16.15 -4.27
C VAL A 192 -0.75 -16.21 -4.71
N GLU A 193 -0.42 -17.21 -5.53
CA GLU A 193 0.89 -17.24 -6.17
C GLU A 193 0.97 -16.19 -7.27
N CYS A 194 2.13 -15.53 -7.36
CA CYS A 194 2.46 -14.69 -8.49
C CYS A 194 2.62 -15.55 -9.77
N SER A 195 2.58 -14.92 -10.95
CA SER A 195 2.76 -15.66 -12.21
C SER A 195 4.15 -16.33 -12.29
N GLU A 196 4.32 -17.28 -13.21
CA GLU A 196 5.60 -17.96 -13.38
C GLU A 196 6.74 -16.99 -13.70
N GLU A 197 6.46 -15.98 -14.52
CA GLU A 197 7.43 -14.92 -14.84
C GLU A 197 7.75 -14.04 -13.62
N GLU A 198 6.72 -13.66 -12.85
CA GLU A 198 6.87 -12.83 -11.65
C GLU A 198 7.69 -13.52 -10.56
N ARG A 199 7.63 -14.85 -10.46
CA ARG A 199 8.41 -15.65 -9.50
C ARG A 199 9.92 -15.61 -9.78
N ASN A 200 10.34 -15.26 -11.00
CA ASN A 200 11.75 -15.04 -11.35
C ASN A 200 12.23 -13.63 -10.99
N ASN A 201 11.84 -13.12 -9.81
CA ASN A 201 12.29 -11.83 -9.29
C ASN A 201 13.56 -11.96 -8.44
N THR A 202 14.25 -10.84 -8.22
CA THR A 202 15.56 -10.79 -7.56
C THR A 202 15.53 -11.15 -6.06
N VAL A 203 14.34 -11.17 -5.44
CA VAL A 203 14.16 -11.35 -3.99
C VAL A 203 13.58 -12.73 -3.65
N GLY A 204 13.05 -13.45 -4.65
CA GLY A 204 12.37 -14.73 -4.45
C GLY A 204 10.91 -14.61 -3.99
N VAL A 205 10.27 -13.45 -4.21
CA VAL A 205 8.84 -13.27 -3.90
C VAL A 205 8.00 -14.28 -4.68
N ARG A 206 7.29 -15.14 -3.97
CA ARG A 206 6.39 -16.15 -4.57
C ARG A 206 4.91 -15.79 -4.43
N TYR A 207 4.56 -15.14 -3.32
CA TYR A 207 3.19 -14.91 -2.93
C TYR A 207 2.86 -13.42 -2.87
N GLU A 208 1.59 -13.13 -3.14
CA GLU A 208 0.97 -11.83 -2.91
C GLU A 208 -0.30 -12.01 -2.08
N ILE A 209 -0.68 -10.97 -1.33
CA ILE A 209 -1.94 -10.98 -0.58
C ILE A 209 -3.11 -10.80 -1.54
N ASP A 210 -4.16 -11.59 -1.32
CA ASP A 210 -5.46 -11.39 -1.94
C ASP A 210 -6.18 -10.21 -1.29
N TYR A 211 -5.92 -9.01 -1.82
CA TYR A 211 -6.54 -7.77 -1.35
C TYR A 211 -7.88 -7.48 -2.04
N TRP A 212 -8.25 -8.24 -3.08
CA TRP A 212 -9.43 -7.98 -3.92
C TRP A 212 -10.73 -8.52 -3.31
N ARG A 213 -11.00 -8.14 -2.06
CA ARG A 213 -12.16 -8.57 -1.27
C ARG A 213 -13.06 -7.38 -1.00
N PHE A 214 -13.82 -6.98 -2.00
CA PHE A 214 -14.76 -5.87 -1.92
C PHE A 214 -16.19 -6.36 -1.84
N LYS A 215 -17.08 -5.52 -1.29
CA LYS A 215 -18.52 -5.67 -1.55
C LYS A 215 -18.79 -5.33 -3.02
N SER A 216 -19.83 -5.94 -3.61
CA SER A 216 -20.18 -5.83 -5.02
C SER A 216 -20.14 -4.42 -5.64
N THR A 217 -20.62 -3.39 -4.95
CA THR A 217 -20.57 -2.00 -5.44
C THR A 217 -19.16 -1.42 -5.37
N ALA A 218 -18.49 -1.58 -4.23
CA ALA A 218 -17.12 -1.13 -4.01
C ALA A 218 -16.12 -1.80 -4.97
N GLU A 219 -16.35 -3.07 -5.34
CA GLU A 219 -15.53 -3.79 -6.31
C GLU A 219 -15.58 -3.14 -7.69
N ALA A 220 -16.79 -2.83 -8.16
CA ALA A 220 -16.99 -2.18 -9.44
C ALA A 220 -16.35 -0.80 -9.48
N ASP A 221 -16.43 -0.05 -8.38
CA ASP A 221 -15.83 1.29 -8.27
C ASP A 221 -14.29 1.25 -8.23
N ALA A 222 -13.72 0.32 -7.45
CA ALA A 222 -12.28 0.07 -7.44
C ALA A 222 -11.76 -0.36 -8.82
N TRP A 223 -12.48 -1.23 -9.52
CA TRP A 223 -12.12 -1.64 -10.88
C TRP A 223 -12.18 -0.48 -11.87
N ARG A 224 -13.26 0.32 -11.85
CA ARG A 224 -13.36 1.52 -12.68
C ARG A 224 -12.25 2.51 -12.38
N ALA A 225 -11.88 2.69 -11.11
CA ALA A 225 -10.78 3.56 -10.71
C ALA A 225 -9.45 3.07 -11.29
N LEU A 226 -9.18 1.76 -11.26
CA LEU A 226 -8.01 1.16 -11.93
C LEU A 226 -8.00 1.45 -13.44
N GLN A 227 -9.12 1.22 -14.13
CA GLN A 227 -9.24 1.47 -15.56
C GLN A 227 -9.02 2.95 -15.90
N ASN A 228 -9.59 3.87 -15.11
CA ASN A 228 -9.37 5.31 -15.28
C ASN A 228 -7.89 5.68 -15.16
N MET A 229 -7.18 5.14 -14.17
CA MET A 229 -5.73 5.38 -14.05
C MET A 229 -4.99 4.81 -15.25
N TRP A 230 -5.39 3.63 -15.74
CA TRP A 230 -4.75 2.97 -16.87
C TRP A 230 -4.95 3.74 -18.19
N ASP A 231 -6.11 4.37 -18.38
CA ASP A 231 -6.43 5.14 -19.59
C ASP A 231 -5.62 6.45 -19.67
N THR A 232 -5.30 7.06 -18.53
CA THR A 232 -4.52 8.31 -18.46
C THR A 232 -3.02 8.09 -18.22
N ALA A 233 -2.58 6.84 -18.10
CA ALA A 233 -1.20 6.51 -17.75
C ALA A 233 -0.24 6.85 -18.90
N PRO A 234 0.96 7.39 -18.60
CA PRO A 234 2.02 7.48 -19.61
C PRO A 234 2.46 6.08 -20.06
N GLN A 235 2.95 5.96 -21.29
CA GLN A 235 3.27 4.67 -21.92
C GLN A 235 4.22 3.80 -21.07
N ILE A 236 5.17 4.42 -20.38
CA ILE A 236 6.13 3.73 -19.49
C ILE A 236 5.48 3.05 -18.28
N ALA A 237 4.30 3.54 -17.85
CA ALA A 237 3.57 3.07 -16.68
C ALA A 237 2.45 2.07 -17.03
N VAL A 238 2.05 1.96 -18.30
CA VAL A 238 0.99 1.04 -18.78
C VAL A 238 1.18 -0.39 -18.29
N LYS A 239 2.44 -0.87 -18.26
CA LYS A 239 2.78 -2.22 -17.76
C LYS A 239 2.41 -2.45 -16.29
N HIS A 240 2.40 -1.41 -15.46
CA HIS A 240 2.00 -1.54 -14.05
C HIS A 240 0.51 -1.81 -13.92
N TYR A 241 -0.31 -1.09 -14.68
CA TYR A 241 -1.76 -1.28 -14.65
C TYR A 241 -2.20 -2.61 -15.26
N GLN A 242 -1.52 -3.05 -16.33
CA GLN A 242 -1.73 -4.38 -16.89
C GLN A 242 -1.43 -5.47 -15.85
N ALA A 243 -0.25 -5.44 -15.24
CA ALA A 243 0.13 -6.41 -14.20
C ALA A 243 -0.84 -6.39 -13.00
N THR A 244 -1.34 -5.21 -12.63
CA THR A 244 -2.37 -5.07 -11.59
C THR A 244 -3.67 -5.77 -12.00
N ALA A 245 -4.13 -5.57 -13.24
CA ALA A 245 -5.35 -6.19 -13.76
C ALA A 245 -5.22 -7.72 -13.86
N GLU A 246 -4.04 -8.23 -14.26
CA GLU A 246 -3.74 -9.67 -14.29
C GLU A 246 -3.78 -10.29 -12.89
N ALA A 247 -3.17 -9.63 -11.90
CA ALA A 247 -3.19 -10.08 -10.52
C ALA A 247 -4.62 -10.11 -9.93
N ILE A 248 -5.39 -9.04 -10.17
CA ILE A 248 -6.80 -8.99 -9.76
C ILE A 248 -7.60 -10.10 -10.44
N ASN A 249 -7.37 -10.37 -11.72
CA ASN A 249 -8.04 -11.45 -12.42
C ASN A 249 -7.76 -12.81 -11.76
N ARG A 250 -6.50 -13.08 -11.38
CA ARG A 250 -6.14 -14.29 -10.62
C ARG A 250 -6.87 -14.38 -9.27
N MET A 251 -6.92 -13.29 -8.52
CA MET A 251 -7.65 -13.23 -7.24
C MET A 251 -9.14 -13.52 -7.43
N ARG A 252 -9.77 -12.89 -8.43
CA ARG A 252 -11.20 -13.10 -8.76
C ARG A 252 -11.49 -14.55 -9.17
N VAL A 253 -10.68 -15.12 -10.06
CA VAL A 253 -10.79 -16.54 -10.45
C VAL A 253 -10.61 -17.45 -9.24
N GLY A 254 -9.68 -17.14 -8.34
CA GLY A 254 -9.52 -17.83 -7.06
C GLY A 254 -10.73 -17.74 -6.13
N HIS A 255 -11.63 -16.78 -6.35
CA HIS A 255 -12.91 -16.66 -5.64
C HIS A 255 -14.06 -17.39 -6.36
N GLY A 256 -13.81 -17.99 -7.52
CA GLY A 256 -14.83 -18.65 -8.33
C GLY A 256 -15.50 -17.75 -9.38
N GLU A 257 -15.04 -16.51 -9.55
CA GLU A 257 -15.55 -15.61 -10.58
C GLU A 257 -15.02 -16.00 -11.97
N PRO A 258 -15.77 -15.72 -13.05
CA PRO A 258 -15.31 -16.01 -14.41
C PRO A 258 -14.08 -15.18 -14.78
N PRO A 259 -13.12 -15.77 -15.52
CA PRO A 259 -11.91 -15.08 -15.94
C PRO A 259 -12.22 -13.93 -16.90
N LEU A 260 -11.45 -12.85 -16.78
CA LEU A 260 -11.47 -11.74 -17.72
C LEU A 260 -10.68 -12.06 -18.97
N ASN A 261 -11.38 -12.23 -20.11
CA ASN A 261 -10.73 -12.38 -21.42
C ASN A 261 -10.19 -11.05 -21.97
N ASN A 262 -10.75 -9.92 -21.51
CA ASN A 262 -10.29 -8.59 -21.86
C ASN A 262 -10.08 -7.76 -20.59
N LEU A 263 -8.82 -7.55 -20.21
CA LEU A 263 -8.42 -6.81 -19.02
C LEU A 263 -8.74 -5.30 -19.11
N ARG A 264 -8.98 -4.77 -20.31
CA ARG A 264 -9.39 -3.38 -20.56
C ARG A 264 -10.90 -3.15 -20.47
N ARG A 265 -11.68 -4.19 -20.17
CA ARG A 265 -13.12 -4.05 -20.01
C ARG A 265 -13.42 -3.18 -18.78
N ARG A 266 -14.30 -2.17 -18.93
CA ARG A 266 -14.67 -1.26 -17.82
C ARG A 266 -15.57 -1.87 -16.76
N THR A 267 -16.21 -2.99 -17.05
CA THR A 267 -17.11 -3.69 -16.13
C THR A 267 -16.62 -5.10 -15.86
N LEU A 268 -16.85 -5.57 -14.64
CA LEU A 268 -16.52 -6.92 -14.24
C LEU A 268 -17.70 -7.86 -14.54
N PRO A 269 -17.48 -9.02 -15.21
CA PRO A 269 -18.49 -10.06 -15.32
C PRO A 269 -18.73 -10.66 -13.93
N ARG A 270 -19.94 -11.15 -13.69
CA ARG A 270 -20.29 -11.92 -12.49
C ARG A 270 -20.71 -13.31 -12.90
N SER A 271 -20.44 -14.30 -12.05
CA SER A 271 -21.16 -15.56 -12.15
C SER A 271 -22.66 -15.30 -11.90
N ASP A 272 -23.52 -15.80 -12.78
CA ASP A 272 -24.94 -15.92 -12.47
C ASP A 272 -25.06 -16.88 -11.29
N ALA A 273 -25.38 -16.33 -10.11
CA ALA A 273 -25.64 -17.09 -8.89
C ALA A 273 -27.13 -17.39 -8.76
#